data_AF-A0A8S1W8B4-F1
#
_entry.id   AF-A0A8S1W8B4-F1
#
_cell.length_a   1.000
_cell.length_b   1.000
_cell.length_c   1.000
_cell.angle_alpha   90.00
_cell.angle_beta   90.00
_cell.angle_gamma   90.00
#
_symmetry.space_group_name_H-M   'P 1'
#
loop_
_entity.id
_entity.type
_entity.pdbx_description
1 polymer ?
#
loop_
_entity_poly.entity_id
_entity_poly.type
_entity_poly.pdbx_seq_one_letter_code
_entity_poly.pdbx_strand_id
1 'polypeptide(L)'
;MIFKSSSGFIFGGYTPCKHIKNDGGQYIADDTLISFIFSQTKNQIYHLKSDRKQYAMWHQTKYGPVFGTQNDNDIRIDSNFQSGGSSLGSNYDCSHFEIENKSIHLFGQSTPNIVECEIYELQFV
;
A
#
# COMPACT_ATOMS: atom_id res chain seq x y z
N MET A 1 -8.63 -0.90 -0.51
CA MET A 1 -8.09 -1.47 -1.77
C MET A 1 -7.56 -2.86 -1.47
N ILE A 2 -7.89 -3.84 -2.29
CA ILE A 2 -7.52 -5.26 -2.13
C ILE A 2 -6.92 -5.73 -3.45
N PHE A 3 -5.79 -6.43 -3.39
CA PHE A 3 -5.07 -6.96 -4.54
C PHE A 3 -4.77 -8.43 -4.34
N LYS A 4 -4.75 -9.18 -5.44
CA LYS A 4 -4.25 -10.54 -5.51
C LYS A 4 -3.11 -10.62 -6.51
N SER A 5 -1.95 -11.12 -6.07
CA SER A 5 -0.82 -11.38 -6.97
C SER A 5 -0.98 -12.71 -7.71
N SER A 6 -0.25 -12.89 -8.81
CA SER A 6 -0.14 -14.17 -9.53
C SER A 6 0.40 -15.31 -8.68
N SER A 7 1.15 -15.01 -7.61
CA SER A 7 1.61 -16.00 -6.62
C SER A 7 0.54 -16.35 -5.57
N GLY A 8 -0.68 -15.82 -5.69
CA GLY A 8 -1.80 -16.13 -4.80
C GLY A 8 -1.83 -15.36 -3.48
N PHE A 9 -0.99 -14.34 -3.32
CA PHE A 9 -0.98 -13.51 -2.11
C PHE A 9 -2.06 -12.43 -2.20
N ILE A 10 -2.79 -12.24 -1.11
CA ILE A 10 -3.84 -11.23 -0.97
C ILE A 10 -3.37 -10.18 0.03
N PHE A 11 -3.36 -8.93 -0.40
CA PHE A 11 -2.83 -7.80 0.35
C PHE A 11 -3.49 -6.50 -0.09
N GLY A 12 -3.23 -5.41 0.61
CA GLY A 12 -3.72 -4.11 0.21
C GLY A 12 -3.61 -3.09 1.31
N GLY A 13 -4.48 -2.09 1.25
CA GLY A 13 -4.53 -1.06 2.28
C GLY A 13 -5.84 -0.32 2.32
N TYR A 14 -6.08 0.27 3.47
CA TYR A 14 -7.16 1.18 3.77
C TYR A 14 -6.58 2.56 4.08
N THR A 15 -7.32 3.58 3.67
CA THR A 15 -7.02 4.97 3.97
C THR A 15 -8.31 5.79 3.84
N PRO A 16 -8.55 6.78 4.71
CA PRO A 16 -9.66 7.73 4.55
C PRO A 16 -9.38 8.78 3.46
N CYS A 17 -8.13 8.84 2.98
CA CYS A 17 -7.69 9.82 2.00
C CYS A 17 -8.34 9.55 0.63
N LYS A 18 -8.91 10.61 0.02
CA LYS A 18 -9.45 10.51 -1.34
C LYS A 18 -8.33 10.51 -2.38
N HIS A 19 -8.49 9.67 -3.40
CA HIS A 19 -7.60 9.65 -4.55
C HIS A 19 -7.94 10.83 -5.48
N ILE A 20 -7.23 11.95 -5.34
CA ILE A 20 -7.44 13.16 -6.14
C ILE A 20 -6.47 13.14 -7.32
N LYS A 21 -6.99 13.19 -8.55
CA LYS A 21 -6.17 13.22 -9.77
C LYS A 21 -5.16 14.37 -9.72
N ASN A 22 -3.87 14.02 -9.80
CA ASN A 22 -2.76 14.95 -9.88
C ASN A 22 -1.64 14.35 -10.75
N ASP A 23 -1.25 15.07 -11.81
CA ASP A 23 -0.18 14.67 -12.74
C ASP A 23 1.23 14.91 -12.19
N GLY A 24 1.38 15.90 -11.30
CA GLY A 24 2.65 16.32 -10.70
C GLY A 24 3.11 15.46 -9.53
N GLY A 25 2.25 14.57 -9.03
CA GLY A 25 2.55 13.81 -7.83
C GLY A 25 2.18 14.58 -6.55
N GLN A 26 1.44 13.95 -5.64
CA GLN A 26 1.09 14.58 -4.37
C GLN A 26 1.02 13.56 -3.23
N TYR A 27 1.61 13.94 -2.09
CA TYR A 27 1.42 13.23 -0.84
C TYR A 27 0.09 13.62 -0.22
N ILE A 28 -0.65 12.62 0.25
CA ILE A 28 -1.91 12.80 0.94
C ILE A 28 -1.70 12.34 2.39
N ALA A 29 -1.93 13.26 3.31
CA ALA A 29 -1.77 13.01 4.73
C ALA A 29 -3.02 12.32 5.30
N ASP A 30 -2.79 11.45 6.28
CA ASP A 30 -3.82 10.93 7.17
C ASP A 30 -3.55 11.41 8.60
N ASP A 31 -4.15 12.55 8.97
CA ASP A 31 -4.03 13.11 10.31
C ASP A 31 -4.76 12.30 11.39
N THR A 32 -5.63 11.36 10.99
CA THR A 32 -6.37 10.49 11.93
C THR A 32 -5.62 9.21 12.28
N LEU A 33 -4.56 8.88 11.54
CA LEU A 33 -3.74 7.67 11.70
C LEU A 33 -4.51 6.35 11.60
N ILE A 34 -5.66 6.35 10.92
CA ILE A 34 -6.47 5.14 10.72
C ILE A 34 -6.07 4.36 9.47
N SER A 35 -5.21 4.92 8.62
CA SER A 35 -4.65 4.21 7.47
C SER A 35 -3.81 3.03 7.91
N PHE A 36 -3.98 1.91 7.21
CA PHE A 36 -3.19 0.70 7.41
C PHE A 36 -3.00 -0.01 6.08
N ILE A 37 -1.92 -0.76 5.97
CA ILE A 37 -1.78 -1.80 4.95
C ILE A 37 -1.95 -3.17 5.60
N PHE A 38 -2.24 -4.20 4.82
CA PHE A 38 -2.48 -5.53 5.34
C PHE A 38 -1.99 -6.62 4.38
N SER A 39 -1.68 -7.78 4.96
CA SER A 39 -1.57 -9.05 4.25
C SER A 39 -2.64 -9.98 4.77
N GLN A 40 -3.63 -10.30 3.93
CA GLN A 40 -4.68 -11.24 4.29
C GLN A 40 -4.15 -12.67 4.30
N THR A 41 -3.28 -13.04 3.34
CA THR A 41 -2.65 -14.37 3.29
C THR A 41 -1.83 -14.69 4.54
N LYS A 42 -1.26 -13.68 5.20
CA LYS A 42 -0.48 -13.85 6.44
C LYS A 42 -1.24 -13.46 7.72
N ASN A 43 -2.46 -12.96 7.61
CA ASN A 43 -3.25 -12.42 8.72
C ASN A 43 -2.51 -11.32 9.51
N GLN A 44 -2.00 -10.30 8.81
CA GLN A 44 -1.18 -9.23 9.37
C GLN A 44 -1.70 -7.85 8.95
N ILE A 45 -1.72 -6.91 9.90
CA ILE A 45 -2.10 -5.51 9.68
C ILE A 45 -0.93 -4.64 10.14
N TYR A 46 -0.61 -3.63 9.35
CA TYR A 46 0.50 -2.71 9.57
C TYR A 46 -0.07 -1.28 9.62
N HIS A 47 0.01 -0.63 10.77
CA HIS A 47 -0.53 0.71 10.96
C HIS A 47 0.46 1.78 10.48
N LEU A 48 -0.07 2.89 9.99
CA LEU A 48 0.76 4.05 9.62
C LEU A 48 1.53 4.56 10.83
N LYS A 49 2.83 4.79 10.69
CA LYS A 49 3.63 5.40 11.76
C LYS A 49 3.23 6.85 11.96
N SER A 50 3.15 7.29 13.22
CA SER A 50 2.71 8.64 13.57
C SER A 50 3.60 9.75 13.00
N ASP A 51 4.91 9.52 12.89
CA ASP A 51 5.90 10.44 12.28
C ASP A 51 5.87 10.43 10.74
N ARG A 52 5.05 9.56 10.14
CA ARG A 52 4.88 9.39 8.69
C ARG A 52 3.48 9.72 8.20
N LYS A 53 2.65 10.35 9.03
CA LYS A 53 1.26 10.68 8.69
C LYS A 53 1.09 11.45 7.37
N GLN A 54 2.06 12.31 7.03
CA GLN A 54 2.10 13.07 5.78
C GLN A 54 2.34 12.22 4.53
N TYR A 55 2.72 10.95 4.69
CA TYR A 55 3.05 10.00 3.62
C TYR A 55 2.10 8.81 3.59
N ALA A 56 0.85 8.96 4.07
CA ALA A 56 -0.14 7.88 4.06
C ALA A 56 -0.36 7.34 2.65
N MET A 57 -0.48 8.25 1.67
CA MET A 57 -0.48 7.89 0.25
C MET A 57 0.28 8.87 -0.62
N TRP A 58 0.76 8.37 -1.75
CA TRP A 58 1.21 9.16 -2.88
C TRP A 58 0.31 8.91 -4.09
N HIS A 59 -0.08 9.99 -4.77
CA HIS A 59 -0.84 9.93 -6.01
C HIS A 59 -0.02 10.53 -7.15
N GLN A 60 0.15 9.78 -8.25
CA GLN A 60 0.54 10.35 -9.55
C GLN A 60 -0.06 9.49 -10.66
N THR A 61 -0.51 10.11 -11.76
CA THR A 61 -1.19 9.44 -12.89
C THR A 61 -0.44 8.24 -13.49
N LYS A 62 0.88 8.17 -13.35
CA LYS A 62 1.69 7.04 -13.86
C LYS A 62 1.69 5.81 -12.94
N TYR A 63 1.30 5.99 -11.69
CA TYR A 63 1.21 4.92 -10.70
C TYR A 63 -0.26 4.60 -10.41
N GLY A 64 -0.50 3.38 -9.95
CA GLY A 64 -1.70 3.07 -9.21
C GLY A 64 -1.62 3.66 -7.79
N PRO A 65 -2.28 3.04 -6.80
CA PRO A 65 -2.15 3.48 -5.42
C PRO A 65 -0.74 3.18 -4.88
N VAL A 66 -0.15 4.20 -4.25
CA VAL A 66 1.12 4.09 -3.55
C VAL A 66 0.89 4.41 -2.08
N PHE A 67 1.21 3.44 -1.22
CA PHE A 67 1.19 3.61 0.24
C PHE A 67 2.62 3.88 0.70
N GLY A 68 2.85 5.04 1.33
CA GLY A 68 4.18 5.51 1.68
C GLY A 68 4.73 6.59 0.74
N THR A 69 6.06 6.78 0.79
CA THR A 69 6.74 7.80 -0.02
C THR A 69 6.92 7.35 -1.48
N GLN A 70 7.41 8.25 -2.36
CA GLN A 70 7.74 7.90 -3.75
C GLN A 70 8.93 6.91 -3.86
N ASN A 71 9.88 6.97 -2.93
CA ASN A 71 11.14 6.21 -2.98
C ASN A 71 11.18 5.02 -2.03
N ASP A 72 10.39 5.06 -0.95
CA ASP A 72 10.36 4.05 0.12
C ASP A 72 8.91 3.61 0.38
N ASN A 73 8.30 3.01 -0.63
CA ASN A 73 6.88 2.72 -0.67
C ASN A 73 6.63 1.35 -0.04
N ASP A 74 5.79 1.25 0.97
CA ASP A 74 5.44 -0.05 1.54
C ASP A 74 4.61 -0.89 0.55
N ILE A 75 3.78 -0.23 -0.27
CA ILE A 75 3.12 -0.81 -1.44
C ILE A 75 3.20 0.19 -2.60
N ARG A 76 3.82 -0.20 -3.71
CA ARG A 76 3.70 0.48 -5.01
C ARG A 76 3.15 -0.49 -6.05
N ILE A 77 2.04 -0.13 -6.67
CA ILE A 77 1.52 -0.78 -7.87
C ILE A 77 1.59 0.21 -9.03
N ASP A 78 2.29 -0.13 -10.10
CA ASP A 78 2.36 0.73 -11.28
C ASP A 78 1.09 0.59 -12.13
N SER A 79 0.81 1.57 -13.00
CA SER A 79 -0.45 1.63 -13.78
C SER A 79 -0.70 0.42 -14.70
N ASN A 80 0.33 -0.37 -15.00
CA ASN A 80 0.21 -1.62 -15.77
C ASN A 80 -0.27 -2.81 -14.92
N PHE A 81 -0.44 -2.66 -13.61
CA PHE A 81 -0.76 -3.73 -12.64
C PHE A 81 0.24 -4.89 -12.59
N GLN A 82 1.36 -4.82 -13.33
CA GLN A 82 2.39 -5.87 -13.36
C GLN A 82 3.60 -5.47 -12.51
N SER A 83 4.02 -4.22 -12.63
CA SER A 83 5.22 -3.67 -12.01
C SER A 83 4.91 -2.97 -10.69
N GLY A 84 5.94 -2.79 -9.87
CA GLY A 84 5.80 -2.19 -8.56
C GLY A 84 6.92 -2.62 -7.61
N GLY A 85 6.66 -2.50 -6.31
CA GLY A 85 7.62 -2.90 -5.29
C GLY A 85 7.10 -2.72 -3.87
N SER A 86 7.89 -3.17 -2.90
CA SER A 86 7.65 -2.97 -1.48
C SER A 86 8.96 -2.72 -0.74
N SER A 87 8.95 -1.68 0.08
CA SER A 87 9.90 -1.41 1.16
C SER A 87 9.15 -1.53 2.49
N LEU A 88 8.50 -2.68 2.73
CA LEU A 88 7.66 -2.90 3.91
C LEU A 88 8.39 -2.55 5.21
N GLY A 89 7.76 -1.72 6.03
CA GLY A 89 8.32 -1.20 7.27
C GLY A 89 8.86 0.22 7.16
N SER A 90 8.79 0.87 5.99
CA SER A 90 9.29 2.23 5.80
C SER A 90 8.34 3.26 6.43
N ASN A 91 7.05 3.23 6.07
CA ASN A 91 6.04 4.18 6.55
C ASN A 91 4.98 3.50 7.42
N TYR A 92 4.75 2.21 7.22
CA TYR A 92 3.85 1.42 8.04
C TYR A 92 4.66 0.54 8.99
N ASP A 93 4.22 0.41 10.23
CA ASP A 93 4.95 -0.33 11.25
C ASP A 93 4.79 -1.84 11.07
N CYS A 94 5.91 -2.54 10.92
CA CYS A 94 6.00 -3.99 10.82
C CYS A 94 6.87 -4.61 11.92
N SER A 95 7.28 -3.83 12.92
CA SER A 95 8.24 -4.26 13.95
C SER A 95 7.74 -5.42 14.83
N HIS A 96 6.42 -5.62 14.87
CA HIS A 96 5.77 -6.69 15.63
C HIS A 96 5.74 -8.05 14.90
N PHE A 97 6.24 -8.13 13.66
CA PHE A 97 6.23 -9.36 12.87
C PHE A 97 7.64 -9.81 12.52
N GLU A 98 7.89 -11.11 12.61
CA GLU A 98 9.08 -11.74 12.05
C GLU A 98 8.94 -11.84 10.54
N ILE A 99 9.70 -11.02 9.82
CA ILE A 99 9.65 -10.91 8.36
C ILE A 99 11.03 -11.21 7.79
N GLU A 100 11.15 -12.36 7.12
CA GLU A 100 12.41 -12.80 6.51
C GLU A 100 12.81 -11.90 5.33
N ASN A 101 11.88 -11.63 4.41
CA ASN A 101 12.14 -10.79 3.25
C ASN A 101 11.01 -9.80 3.01
N LYS A 102 11.24 -8.56 3.44
CA LYS A 102 10.30 -7.44 3.36
C LYS A 102 9.86 -7.11 1.93
N SER A 103 10.73 -7.25 0.93
CA SER A 103 10.43 -6.79 -0.44
C SER A 103 9.44 -7.68 -1.19
N ILE A 104 9.33 -8.95 -0.79
CA ILE A 104 8.41 -9.92 -1.38
C ILE A 104 7.27 -10.30 -0.42
N HIS A 105 7.30 -9.82 0.83
CA HIS A 105 6.43 -10.31 1.89
C HIS A 105 4.93 -10.18 1.59
N LEU A 106 4.53 -9.06 0.97
CA LEU A 106 3.12 -8.77 0.71
C LEU A 106 2.55 -9.52 -0.51
N PHE A 107 3.35 -9.70 -1.57
CA PHE A 107 2.87 -10.27 -2.84
C PHE A 107 3.53 -11.60 -3.25
N GLY A 108 4.52 -12.10 -2.50
CA GLY A 108 5.12 -13.43 -2.66
C GLY A 108 6.19 -13.56 -3.76
N GLN A 109 6.57 -12.46 -4.40
CA GLN A 109 7.44 -12.43 -5.59
C GLN A 109 8.11 -11.05 -5.69
N SER A 110 9.01 -10.82 -6.66
CA SER A 110 9.78 -9.56 -6.75
C SER A 110 8.99 -8.37 -7.28
N THR A 111 7.92 -8.60 -8.04
CA THR A 111 7.00 -7.57 -8.53
C THR A 111 5.55 -7.97 -8.26
N PRO A 112 4.60 -7.04 -8.14
CA PRO A 112 3.24 -7.38 -7.73
C PRO A 112 2.51 -8.36 -8.65
N ASN A 113 2.65 -8.26 -9.98
CA ASN A 113 1.90 -9.03 -11.00
C ASN A 113 0.46 -9.32 -10.58
N ILE A 114 -0.35 -8.27 -10.47
CA ILE A 114 -1.72 -8.31 -9.99
C ILE A 114 -2.61 -9.04 -11.00
N VAL A 115 -3.38 -10.02 -10.51
CA VAL A 115 -4.38 -10.76 -11.29
C VAL A 115 -5.81 -10.36 -10.93
N GLU A 116 -6.00 -9.71 -9.77
CA GLU A 116 -7.31 -9.25 -9.30
C GLU A 116 -7.13 -7.98 -8.43
N CYS A 117 -8.01 -7.00 -8.62
CA CYS A 117 -7.99 -5.72 -7.92
C CYS A 117 -9.42 -5.30 -7.58
N GLU A 118 -9.67 -5.04 -6.30
CA GLU A 118 -10.95 -4.55 -5.80
C GLU A 118 -10.76 -3.26 -5.01
N ILE A 119 -11.58 -2.26 -5.29
CA ILE A 119 -11.55 -0.96 -4.63
C ILE A 119 -12.95 -0.69 -4.09
N TYR A 120 -13.02 -0.49 -2.77
CA TYR A 120 -14.24 -0.19 -2.05
C TYR A 120 -14.11 1.19 -1.41
N GLU A 121 -15.16 1.99 -1.54
CA GLU A 121 -15.37 3.22 -0.76
C GLU A 121 -16.36 2.91 0.37
N LEU A 122 -15.98 3.22 1.61
CA LEU A 122 -16.88 3.08 2.75
C LEU A 122 -17.67 4.37 2.92
N GLN A 123 -18.99 4.27 2.94
CA GLN A 123 -19.90 5.38 3.22
C GLN A 123 -20.49 5.18 4.61
N PHE A 124 -20.21 6.11 5.52
CA PHE A 124 -20.81 6.14 6.85
C PHE A 124 -22.04 7.05 6.80
N VAL A 125 -23.20 6.49 7.13
CA VAL A 125 -24.49 7.18 7.27
C VAL A 125 -24.71 7.65 8.70
#